data_AF-A0A4Q7EA37-F1
#
_entry.id   AF-A0A4Q7EA37-F1
#
_cell.length_a   1.000
_cell.length_b   1.000
_cell.length_c   1.000
_cell.angle_alpha   90.00
_cell.angle_beta   90.00
_cell.angle_gamma   90.00
#
_symmetry.space_group_name_H-M   'P 1'
#
loop_
_entity.id
_entity.type
_entity.pdbx_description
1 polymer ?
#
loop_
_entity_poly.entity_id
_entity_poly.type
_entity_poly.pdbx_seq_one_letter_code
_entity_poly.pdbx_strand_id
1 'polypeptide(L)' 'MSNPIVTKVIEEMNELPDNLQQQVLEFVETLRQQHLQTASNAWDVLESLTGTVEAPADWSAEHDHYLYGTPKHSESES' A
#
# COMPACT_ATOMS: atom_id res chain seq x y z
N MET A 1 -5.59 31.68 -4.75
CA MET A 1 -5.57 32.21 -3.37
C MET A 1 -4.51 31.44 -2.61
N SER A 2 -3.53 32.11 -2.00
CA SER A 2 -2.48 31.42 -1.22
C SER A 2 -3.08 30.81 0.05
N ASN A 3 -2.65 29.61 0.42
CA ASN A 3 -3.09 28.95 1.65
C ASN A 3 -2.58 29.76 2.86
N PRO A 4 -3.44 30.24 3.76
CA PRO A 4 -3.04 31.10 4.88
C PRO A 4 -2.02 30.45 5.81
N ILE A 5 -2.04 29.12 5.93
CA ILE A 5 -1.07 28.36 6.74
C ILE A 5 0.32 28.43 6.11
N VAL A 6 0.41 28.25 4.79
CA VAL A 6 1.68 28.30 4.05
C VAL A 6 2.31 29.68 4.16
N THR A 7 1.50 30.74 4.04
CA THR A 7 1.98 32.12 4.20
C THR A 7 2.56 32.35 5.59
N LYS A 8 1.85 31.94 6.65
CA LYS A 8 2.34 32.14 8.02
C LYS A 8 3.62 31.35 8.33
N VAL A 9 3.74 30.12 7.81
CA VAL A 9 4.95 29.32 7.98
C VAL A 9 6.16 29.98 7.33
N ILE A 10 6.00 30.52 6.11
CA ILE A 10 7.09 31.22 5.40
C ILE A 10 7.51 32.49 6.16
N GLU A 11 6.55 33.26 6.66
CA GLU A 11 6.84 34.46 7.47
C GLU A 11 7.67 34.13 8.71
N GLU A 12 7.25 33.14 9.50
CA GLU A 12 7.98 32.74 10.71
C GLU A 12 9.38 32.17 10.37
N MET A 13 9.51 31.40 9.28
CA MET A 13 10.82 30.87 8.86
C MET A 13 11.82 31.95 8.48
N ASN A 14 11.36 33.05 7.87
CA ASN A 14 12.24 34.15 7.46
C ASN A 14 12.83 34.93 8.65
N GLU A 15 12.18 34.89 9.81
CA GLU A 15 12.65 35.54 11.04
C GLU A 15 13.67 34.68 11.82
N LEU A 16 13.84 33.40 11.43
CA LEU A 16 14.75 32.49 12.11
C LEU A 16 16.20 32.64 11.61
N PRO A 17 17.21 32.45 12.48
CA PRO A 17 18.60 32.26 12.06
C PRO A 17 18.80 31.05 11.13
N ASP A 18 19.80 31.11 10.24
CA ASP A 18 20.08 30.10 9.22
C ASP A 18 20.14 28.66 9.75
N ASN A 19 20.74 28.44 10.92
CA ASN A 19 20.85 27.10 11.51
C ASN A 19 19.48 26.52 11.90
N LEU A 20 18.54 27.38 12.31
CA LEU A 20 17.18 26.97 12.62
C LEU A 20 16.35 26.81 11.34
N GLN A 21 16.57 27.64 10.32
CA GLN A 21 15.96 27.42 9.00
C GLN A 21 16.37 26.06 8.41
N GLN A 22 17.65 25.70 8.52
CA GLN A 22 18.15 24.39 8.09
C GLN A 22 17.49 23.23 8.85
N GLN A 23 17.31 23.37 10.17
CA GLN A 23 16.61 22.37 10.97
C GLN A 23 15.13 22.20 10.55
N VAL A 24 14.45 23.30 10.21
CA VAL A 24 13.08 23.24 9.69
C VAL A 24 13.02 22.54 8.34
N LEU A 25 14.00 22.78 7.45
CA LEU A 25 14.09 22.08 6.17
C LEU A 25 14.23 20.56 6.37
N GLU A 26 15.17 20.13 7.22
CA GLU A 26 15.37 18.72 7.55
C GLU A 26 14.10 18.08 8.15
N PHE A 27 13.39 18.83 8.99
CA PHE A 27 12.13 18.39 9.56
C PHE A 27 11.04 18.19 8.49
N VAL A 28 10.88 19.15 7.57
CA VAL A 28 9.91 19.05 6.47
C VAL A 28 10.24 17.87 5.55
N GLU A 29 11.52 17.64 5.25
CA GLU A 29 11.96 16.48 4.48
C GLU A 29 11.64 15.17 5.19
N THR A 30 11.88 15.10 6.50
CA THR A 30 11.54 13.93 7.32
C THR A 30 10.05 13.64 7.30
N LEU A 31 9.21 14.67 7.49
CA LEU A 31 7.74 14.52 7.41
C LEU A 31 7.29 14.03 6.03
N ARG A 32 7.90 14.54 4.96
CA ARG A 32 7.60 14.10 3.60
C ARG A 32 7.93 12.62 3.41
N GLN A 33 9.08 12.18 3.87
CA GLN A 33 9.49 10.77 3.79
C GLN A 33 8.56 9.86 4.61
N GLN A 34 8.21 10.26 5.84
CA GLN A 34 7.26 9.53 6.67
C GLN A 34 5.89 9.40 6.01
N HIS A 35 5.37 10.47 5.40
CA HIS A 35 4.09 10.43 4.70
C HIS A 35 4.12 9.48 3.49
N LEU A 36 5.22 9.46 2.73
CA LEU A 36 5.41 8.53 1.62
C LEU A 36 5.50 7.07 2.09
N GLN A 37 6.11 6.80 3.23
CA GLN A 37 6.21 5.46 3.81
C GLN A 37 4.91 4.97 4.45
N THR A 38 4.06 5.89 4.92
CA THR A 38 2.78 5.54 5.59
C THR A 38 1.63 5.39 4.59
N ALA A 39 1.82 5.84 3.35
CA ALA A 39 0.85 5.65 2.27
C ALA A 39 0.89 4.19 1.77
N SER A 40 0.54 3.23 2.64
CA SER A 40 0.15 1.89 2.22
C SER A 40 -1.08 2.05 1.34
N ASN A 41 -0.92 1.74 0.06
CA ASN A 41 -1.99 1.86 -0.90
C ASN A 41 -2.92 0.63 -0.79
N ALA A 42 -4.10 0.69 -1.38
CA ALA A 42 -5.08 -0.40 -1.29
C ALA A 42 -4.52 -1.76 -1.73
N TRP A 43 -3.53 -1.79 -2.64
CA TRP A 43 -2.87 -3.02 -3.08
C TRP A 43 -1.96 -3.63 -2.02
N ASP A 44 -1.24 -2.81 -1.26
CA ASP A 44 -0.38 -3.31 -0.17
C ASP A 44 -1.24 -3.94 0.94
N VAL A 45 -2.43 -3.38 1.20
CA VAL A 45 -3.41 -3.96 2.13
C VAL A 45 -3.93 -5.29 1.60
N LEU A 46 -4.34 -5.34 0.33
CA LEU A 46 -4.79 -6.58 -0.30
C LEU A 46 -3.71 -7.65 -0.25
N GLU A 47 -2.48 -7.32 -0.64
CA GLU A 47 -1.33 -8.23 -0.57
C GLU A 47 -1.10 -8.76 0.85
N SER A 48 -1.17 -7.91 1.87
CA SER A 48 -1.01 -8.33 3.28
C SER A 48 -2.13 -9.26 3.78
N LEU A 49 -3.32 -9.15 3.20
CA LEU A 49 -4.50 -9.95 3.56
C LEU A 49 -4.65 -11.20 2.68
N THR A 50 -4.02 -11.22 1.51
CA THR A 50 -4.08 -12.36 0.59
C THR A 50 -2.86 -13.25 0.78
N GLY A 51 -3.08 -14.50 1.20
CA GLY A 51 -2.08 -15.55 1.05
C GLY A 51 -2.20 -16.23 -0.31
N THR A 52 -1.11 -16.83 -0.79
CA THR A 52 -1.21 -17.83 -1.86
C THR A 52 -1.63 -19.16 -1.25
N VAL A 53 -2.52 -19.88 -1.94
CA VAL A 53 -2.80 -21.29 -1.61
C VAL A 53 -2.20 -22.14 -2.72
N GLU A 54 -1.45 -23.17 -2.34
CA GLU A 54 -0.97 -24.18 -3.28
C GLU A 54 -2.19 -24.89 -3.87
N ALA A 55 -2.33 -24.76 -5.19
CA ALA A 55 -3.47 -25.16 -5.96
C ALA A 55 -3.13 -26.39 -6.80
N PRO A 56 -3.96 -27.44 -6.83
CA PRO A 56 -3.80 -28.50 -7.82
C PRO A 56 -3.79 -27.95 -9.25
N ALA A 57 -2.92 -28.47 -10.11
CA ALA A 57 -2.76 -27.99 -11.49
C ALA A 57 -4.06 -28.08 -12.32
N ASP A 58 -4.97 -28.96 -11.92
CA ASP A 58 -6.26 -29.19 -12.55
C ASP A 58 -7.43 -28.43 -11.88
N TRP A 59 -7.19 -27.53 -10.92
CA TRP A 59 -8.27 -26.87 -10.18
C TRP A 59 -9.26 -26.13 -11.08
N SER A 60 -8.77 -25.40 -12.08
CA SER A 60 -9.65 -24.72 -13.05
C SER A 60 -10.46 -25.72 -13.90
N ALA A 61 -9.87 -26.87 -14.25
CA ALA A 61 -10.50 -27.88 -15.08
C ALA A 61 -11.50 -28.76 -14.29
N GLU A 62 -11.22 -29.01 -13.01
CA GLU A 62 -12.01 -29.85 -12.11
C GLU A 62 -12.70 -29.00 -11.03
N HIS A 63 -13.14 -27.79 -11.40
CA HIS A 63 -13.70 -26.83 -10.45
C HIS A 63 -14.89 -27.40 -9.65
N ASP A 64 -15.75 -28.21 -10.29
CA ASP A 64 -16.88 -28.85 -9.61
C ASP A 64 -16.43 -29.89 -8.56
N HIS A 65 -15.32 -30.59 -8.81
CA HIS A 65 -14.72 -31.49 -7.82
C HIS A 65 -14.25 -30.73 -6.59
N TYR A 66 -13.55 -29.61 -6.78
CA TYR A 66 -12.98 -28.83 -5.68
C TYR A 66 -14.01 -27.96 -4.95
N LEU A 67 -15.09 -27.53 -5.61
CA LEU A 67 -16.15 -26.77 -4.97
C LEU A 67 -17.24 -27.63 -4.32
N TYR A 68 -17.62 -28.72 -4.98
CA TYR A 68 -18.82 -29.49 -4.62
C TYR A 68 -18.52 -30.96 -4.28
N GLY A 69 -17.28 -31.42 -4.46
CA GLY A 69 -16.89 -32.81 -4.19
C GLY A 69 -17.41 -33.81 -5.22
N THR A 70 -17.75 -33.38 -6.44
CA THR A 70 -18.12 -34.30 -7.52
C THR A 70 -16.91 -35.13 -7.98
N PRO A 71 -17.08 -36.33 -8.56
CA PRO A 71 -15.98 -37.05 -9.18
C PRO A 71 -15.27 -36.21 -10.25
N LYS A 72 -13.96 -36.42 -10.44
CA LYS A 72 -13.23 -35.78 -11.54
C LYS A 72 -13.71 -36.32 -12.88
N HIS A 73 -13.65 -35.50 -13.93
CA HIS A 73 -14.17 -35.88 -15.24
C HIS A 73 -13.52 -37.16 -15.84
N SER A 74 -12.31 -37.50 -15.41
CA SER A 74 -11.57 -38.70 -15.84
C SER A 74 -11.92 -39.99 -15.09
N GLU A 75 -12.74 -39.94 -14.04
CA GLU A 75 -13.06 -41.10 -13.20
C GLU A 75 -14.29 -41.90 -13.70
N SER A 76 -14.91 -41.45 -14.79
CA SER A 76 -16.17 -42.01 -15.34
C SER A 76 -16.08 -42.60 -16.76
N GLU A 77 -14.87 -42.84 -17.28
CA GLU A 77 -14.69 -43.66 -18.49
C GLU A 77 -14.15 -45.05 -18.13
N SER A 78 -15.06 -46.00 -17.94
CA SER A 78 -14.82 -47.45 -17.97
C SER A 78 -16.07 -48.19 -18.41
#